data_AF-A0A7Y2KK73-F1
#
_entry.id   AF-A0A7Y2KK73-F1
#
_cell.length_a   1.000
_cell.length_b   1.000
_cell.length_c   1.000
_cell.angle_alpha   90.00
_cell.angle_beta   90.00
_cell.angle_gamma   90.00
#
_symmetry.space_group_name_H-M   'P 1'
#
loop_
_entity.id
_entity.type
_entity.pdbx_description
1 polymer ?
#
loop_
_entity_poly.entity_id
_entity_poly.type
_entity_poly.pdbx_seq_one_letter_code
_entity_poly.pdbx_strand_id
1 'polypeptide(L)'
;AVIHAVNFAVRAGLTFGGIGRGQADLMLAYLANRVKAFVCALGPLDDVSLAIAAGAMKAGIPVLSDQAVPEIPGALLSRPPGEEMVRAGMEARGIKVKIVKVPVPIAFGPAYEGERIRKSDTFAEFGGGRSTAYELVTSAPLSEVRDREILVVGPDIPDVKKGDALPLGIEVRVAGTRMQKDFESVLERRIHRIVNFGEGTMHVAQRDTTWIRISDEAVGRGFRLADLGLMIYAKMLSDFENIVDKASVMIHTREEDVQAGLALAREVYAERDARAVTLTDDAVGEFYSCTLCQSFAPNHVCIVTPERLGLCGAINWLDGKAGYEITPTGPNQPVLKGNELDRAKGAWEGVNDFVREHSRNTVPGFNLYSIMEAPMTSCGCFECILALVPEANG
;
A
#
# COMPACT_ATOMS: atom_id res chain seq x y z
N ALA A 1 22.32 -8.50 20.30
CA ALA A 1 21.25 -7.92 19.46
C ALA A 1 20.95 -8.73 18.19
N VAL A 2 21.94 -9.18 17.42
CA VAL A 2 21.75 -9.94 16.14
C VAL A 2 20.80 -11.13 16.26
N ILE A 3 20.79 -11.82 17.39
CA ILE A 3 19.87 -12.94 17.66
C ILE A 3 18.38 -12.56 17.51
N HIS A 4 18.02 -11.28 17.64
CA HIS A 4 16.65 -10.82 17.43
C HIS A 4 16.23 -10.86 15.95
N ALA A 5 17.15 -10.57 15.02
CA ALA A 5 16.87 -10.74 13.59
C ALA A 5 16.71 -12.23 13.23
N VAL A 6 17.58 -13.09 13.79
CA VAL A 6 17.51 -14.55 13.59
C VAL A 6 16.21 -15.11 14.16
N ASN A 7 15.83 -14.71 15.38
CA ASN A 7 14.59 -15.18 15.99
C ASN A 7 13.35 -14.74 15.20
N PHE A 8 13.42 -13.60 14.51
CA PHE A 8 12.33 -13.11 13.66
C PHE A 8 12.22 -13.97 12.41
N ALA A 9 13.35 -14.26 11.74
CA ALA A 9 13.39 -15.14 10.58
C ALA A 9 12.93 -16.57 10.89
N VAL A 10 13.34 -17.14 12.04
CA VAL A 10 12.90 -18.48 12.47
C VAL A 10 11.40 -18.50 12.74
N ARG A 11 10.85 -17.46 13.37
CA ARG A 11 9.40 -17.33 13.58
C ARG A 11 8.64 -17.30 12.26
N ALA A 12 9.20 -16.76 11.18
CA ALA A 12 8.56 -16.84 9.86
C ALA A 12 8.37 -18.30 9.40
N GLY A 13 9.36 -19.17 9.61
CA GLY A 13 9.25 -20.60 9.29
C GLY A 13 8.25 -21.35 10.18
N LEU A 14 8.15 -20.98 11.46
CA LEU A 14 7.17 -21.55 12.39
C LEU A 14 5.73 -21.11 12.05
N THR A 15 5.54 -19.83 11.76
CA THR A 15 4.22 -19.22 11.54
C THR A 15 3.70 -19.48 10.12
N PHE A 16 4.51 -19.23 9.10
CA PHE A 16 4.08 -19.28 7.69
C PHE A 16 4.54 -20.55 6.98
N GLY A 17 5.63 -21.17 7.45
CA GLY A 17 6.14 -22.41 6.88
C GLY A 17 5.51 -23.68 7.46
N GLY A 18 4.72 -23.57 8.54
CA GLY A 18 4.12 -24.72 9.22
C GLY A 18 5.15 -25.68 9.84
N ILE A 19 6.38 -25.22 10.08
CA ILE A 19 7.47 -26.09 10.54
C ILE A 19 7.32 -26.37 12.04
N GLY A 20 7.35 -27.65 12.41
CA GLY A 20 7.24 -28.09 13.79
C GLY A 20 8.50 -27.77 14.62
N ARG A 21 8.32 -27.65 15.94
CA ARG A 21 9.44 -27.44 16.88
C ARG A 21 10.44 -28.61 16.78
N GLY A 22 11.73 -28.31 16.76
CA GLY A 22 12.81 -29.32 16.69
C GLY A 22 13.16 -29.80 15.28
N GLN A 23 12.44 -29.39 14.23
CA GLN A 23 12.73 -29.74 12.84
C GLN A 23 13.83 -28.85 12.25
N ALA A 24 15.07 -29.02 12.73
CA ALA A 24 16.20 -28.14 12.43
C ALA A 24 16.53 -28.05 10.93
N ASP A 25 16.60 -29.19 10.23
CA ASP A 25 16.99 -29.21 8.81
C ASP A 25 15.93 -28.54 7.92
N LEU A 26 14.64 -28.77 8.21
CA LEU A 26 13.55 -28.09 7.52
C LEU A 26 13.57 -26.59 7.78
N MET A 27 13.88 -26.16 9.00
CA MET A 27 14.01 -24.75 9.33
C MET A 27 15.18 -24.10 8.58
N LEU A 28 16.36 -24.73 8.56
CA LEU A 28 17.51 -24.22 7.81
C LEU A 28 17.22 -24.14 6.31
N ALA A 29 16.56 -25.15 5.73
CA ALA A 29 16.11 -25.11 4.34
C ALA A 29 15.09 -24.00 4.08
N TYR A 30 14.17 -23.73 5.02
CA TYR A 30 13.21 -22.63 4.89
C TYR A 30 13.91 -21.27 4.92
N LEU A 31 14.82 -21.05 5.87
CA LEU A 31 15.62 -19.82 5.95
C LEU A 31 16.41 -19.60 4.65
N ALA A 32 17.08 -20.64 4.16
CA ALA A 32 17.89 -20.59 2.94
C ALA A 32 17.06 -20.32 1.68
N ASN A 33 15.80 -20.74 1.61
CA ASN A 33 14.99 -20.62 0.39
C ASN A 33 13.97 -19.47 0.41
N ARG A 34 13.33 -19.23 1.56
CA ARG A 34 12.18 -18.30 1.69
C ARG A 34 12.55 -16.97 2.33
N VAL A 35 13.46 -16.94 3.29
CA VAL A 35 13.86 -15.68 3.97
C VAL A 35 15.00 -15.02 3.21
N LYS A 36 14.67 -14.07 2.34
CA LYS A 36 15.63 -13.32 1.52
C LYS A 36 16.39 -12.25 2.32
N ALA A 37 17.34 -12.70 3.15
CA ALA A 37 18.21 -11.86 3.96
C ALA A 37 19.70 -12.06 3.62
N PHE A 38 20.52 -11.06 3.89
CA PHE A 38 21.99 -11.11 3.96
C PHE A 38 22.45 -10.23 5.14
N VAL A 39 23.68 -10.44 5.62
CA VAL A 39 24.25 -9.72 6.77
C VAL A 39 25.34 -8.77 6.30
N CYS A 40 25.27 -7.51 6.70
CA CYS A 40 26.38 -6.55 6.56
C CYS A 40 27.13 -6.46 7.90
N ALA A 41 28.31 -7.06 7.98
CA ALA A 41 29.19 -7.01 9.14
C ALA A 41 30.16 -5.85 8.98
N LEU A 42 29.98 -4.79 9.79
CA LEU A 42 30.72 -3.54 9.68
C LEU A 42 31.65 -3.36 10.88
N GLY A 43 32.89 -2.94 10.62
CA GLY A 43 33.92 -2.72 11.61
C GLY A 43 34.64 -4.00 12.06
N PRO A 44 35.55 -3.89 13.06
CA PRO A 44 36.38 -5.00 13.50
C PRO A 44 35.57 -6.24 13.90
N LEU A 45 35.96 -7.40 13.38
CA LEU A 45 35.32 -8.69 13.67
C LEU A 45 36.12 -9.44 14.74
N ASP A 46 35.48 -9.70 15.88
CA ASP A 46 36.01 -10.59 16.92
C ASP A 46 35.54 -12.05 16.71
N ASP A 47 36.08 -12.97 17.50
CA ASP A 47 35.76 -14.40 17.41
C ASP A 47 34.26 -14.68 17.56
N VAL A 48 33.57 -13.88 18.38
CA VAL A 48 32.12 -14.01 18.60
C VAL A 48 31.35 -13.58 17.34
N SER A 49 31.75 -12.48 16.71
CA SER A 49 31.14 -11.99 15.48
C SER A 49 31.35 -12.97 14.33
N LEU A 50 32.52 -13.59 14.23
CA LEU A 50 32.81 -14.64 13.26
C LEU A 50 31.97 -15.90 13.52
N ALA A 51 31.78 -16.29 14.78
CA ALA A 51 30.90 -17.42 15.13
C ALA A 51 29.43 -17.15 14.77
N ILE A 52 28.96 -15.91 14.96
CA ILE A 52 27.61 -15.49 14.54
C ILE A 52 27.49 -15.51 13.02
N ALA A 53 28.49 -15.02 12.29
CA ALA A 53 28.54 -15.08 10.83
C ALA A 53 28.47 -16.53 10.32
N ALA A 54 29.17 -17.46 10.97
CA ALA A 54 29.08 -18.89 10.65
C ALA A 54 27.65 -19.45 10.83
N GLY A 55 26.93 -19.00 11.86
CA GLY A 55 25.52 -19.32 12.04
C GLY A 55 24.63 -18.82 10.89
N ALA A 56 24.85 -17.59 10.43
CA ALA A 56 24.13 -17.02 9.28
C ALA A 56 24.44 -17.81 7.99
N MET A 57 25.71 -18.11 7.73
CA MET A 57 26.12 -18.92 6.59
C MET A 57 25.46 -20.30 6.60
N LYS A 58 25.41 -20.96 7.76
CA LYS A 58 24.72 -22.25 7.92
C LYS A 58 23.22 -22.16 7.61
N ALA A 59 22.59 -21.01 7.87
CA ALA A 59 21.19 -20.75 7.52
C ALA A 59 20.98 -20.34 6.05
N GLY A 60 22.03 -20.37 5.22
CA GLY A 60 21.97 -19.95 3.82
C GLY A 60 21.83 -18.43 3.66
N ILE A 61 22.29 -17.65 4.65
CA ILE A 61 22.28 -16.19 4.67
C ILE A 61 23.72 -15.71 4.44
N PRO A 62 24.03 -15.10 3.28
CA PRO A 62 25.36 -14.58 2.99
C PRO A 62 25.76 -13.46 3.95
N VAL A 63 27.05 -13.37 4.25
CA VAL A 63 27.65 -12.35 5.11
C VAL A 63 28.64 -11.52 4.29
N LEU A 64 28.47 -10.20 4.29
CA LEU A 64 29.36 -9.26 3.62
C LEU A 64 30.07 -8.46 4.70
N SER A 65 31.39 -8.46 4.67
CA SER A 65 32.25 -7.78 5.63
C SER A 65 32.94 -6.58 4.97
N ASP A 66 33.04 -5.46 5.67
CA ASP A 66 33.91 -4.34 5.27
C ASP A 66 35.40 -4.57 5.64
N GLN A 67 35.65 -5.53 6.53
CA GLN A 67 36.99 -6.02 6.87
C GLN A 67 37.44 -7.13 5.92
N ALA A 68 38.75 -7.27 5.77
CA ALA A 68 39.35 -8.38 5.04
C ALA A 68 39.03 -9.71 5.74
N VAL A 69 38.32 -10.58 5.03
CA VAL A 69 37.93 -11.92 5.45
C VAL A 69 38.24 -12.93 4.32
N PRO A 70 38.46 -14.22 4.64
CA PRO A 70 38.51 -15.25 3.61
C PRO A 70 37.19 -15.28 2.84
N GLU A 71 37.25 -15.14 1.51
CA GLU A 71 36.03 -15.18 0.70
C GLU A 71 35.57 -16.63 0.47
N ILE A 72 34.31 -16.88 0.75
CA ILE A 72 33.60 -18.13 0.47
C ILE A 72 32.46 -17.77 -0.49
N PRO A 73 32.53 -18.19 -1.77
CA PRO A 73 31.54 -17.82 -2.78
C PRO A 73 30.10 -18.08 -2.32
N GLY A 74 29.27 -17.03 -2.36
CA GLY A 74 27.85 -17.08 -1.96
C GLY A 74 27.59 -17.11 -0.45
N ALA A 75 28.62 -17.14 0.40
CA ALA A 75 28.46 -17.26 1.86
C ALA A 75 29.19 -16.16 2.66
N LEU A 76 30.43 -15.82 2.32
CA LEU A 76 31.23 -14.79 2.99
C LEU A 76 32.02 -13.98 1.97
N LEU A 77 31.79 -12.67 1.89
CA LEU A 77 32.46 -11.79 0.91
C LEU A 77 33.03 -10.55 1.60
N SER A 78 34.13 -10.01 1.06
CA SER A 78 34.72 -8.76 1.53
C SER A 78 34.35 -7.62 0.57
N ARG A 79 33.49 -6.69 0.98
CA ARG A 79 33.02 -5.59 0.11
C ARG A 79 33.07 -4.24 0.83
N PRO A 80 33.42 -3.14 0.14
CA PRO A 80 33.32 -1.80 0.70
C PRO A 80 31.91 -1.48 1.19
N PRO A 81 31.75 -0.75 2.31
CA PRO A 81 30.44 -0.41 2.85
C PRO A 81 29.68 0.53 1.88
N GLY A 82 28.35 0.51 1.94
CA GLY A 82 27.46 1.32 1.11
C GLY A 82 26.83 0.54 -0.05
N GLU A 83 26.60 1.21 -1.18
CA GLU A 83 25.85 0.65 -2.32
C GLU A 83 26.45 -0.64 -2.88
N GLU A 84 27.78 -0.75 -2.90
CA GLU A 84 28.46 -1.93 -3.42
C GLU A 84 28.19 -3.17 -2.56
N MET A 85 28.31 -3.05 -1.23
CA MET A 85 27.99 -4.13 -0.29
C MET A 85 26.52 -4.56 -0.40
N VAL A 86 25.60 -3.60 -0.50
CA VAL A 86 24.16 -3.90 -0.67
C VAL A 86 23.91 -4.66 -1.97
N ARG A 87 24.47 -4.18 -3.09
CA ARG A 87 24.35 -4.84 -4.40
C ARG A 87 24.91 -6.26 -4.37
N ALA A 88 26.11 -6.44 -3.82
CA ALA A 88 26.76 -7.75 -3.72
C ALA A 88 25.95 -8.71 -2.82
N GLY A 89 25.39 -8.21 -1.72
CA GLY A 89 24.52 -9.00 -0.84
C GLY A 89 23.22 -9.43 -1.51
N MET A 90 22.59 -8.53 -2.25
CA MET A 90 21.42 -8.83 -3.07
C MET A 90 21.72 -9.90 -4.12
N GLU A 91 22.85 -9.77 -4.83
CA GLU A 91 23.29 -10.74 -5.85
C GLU A 91 23.57 -12.11 -5.24
N ALA A 92 24.38 -12.17 -4.17
CA ALA A 92 24.70 -13.41 -3.46
C ALA A 92 23.46 -14.12 -2.93
N ARG A 93 22.41 -13.37 -2.57
CA ARG A 93 21.15 -13.92 -2.06
C ARG A 93 20.10 -14.18 -3.16
N GLY A 94 20.37 -13.80 -4.40
CA GLY A 94 19.44 -13.92 -5.52
C GLY A 94 18.21 -13.01 -5.39
N ILE A 95 18.36 -11.86 -4.72
CA ILE A 95 17.31 -10.86 -4.57
C ILE A 95 17.27 -10.01 -5.83
N LYS A 96 16.25 -10.21 -6.66
CA LYS A 96 15.96 -9.37 -7.82
C LYS A 96 14.95 -8.31 -7.43
N VAL A 97 15.40 -7.08 -7.23
CA VAL A 97 14.50 -5.95 -6.99
C VAL A 97 14.28 -5.24 -8.31
N LYS A 98 13.01 -5.06 -8.69
CA LYS A 98 12.63 -4.09 -9.70
C LYS A 98 12.72 -2.71 -9.05
N ILE A 99 13.92 -2.13 -9.00
CA ILE A 99 14.12 -0.80 -8.43
C ILE A 99 13.55 0.21 -9.41
N VAL A 100 12.35 0.70 -9.12
CA VAL A 100 11.85 1.92 -9.75
C VAL A 100 12.50 3.07 -9.02
N LYS A 101 13.64 3.53 -9.52
CA LYS A 101 14.23 4.77 -9.01
C LYS A 101 13.33 5.91 -9.49
N VAL A 102 12.53 6.45 -8.58
CA VAL A 102 11.75 7.67 -8.82
C VAL A 102 12.69 8.86 -8.54
N PRO A 103 13.04 9.69 -9.53
CA PRO A 103 14.03 10.75 -9.34
C PRO A 103 13.40 11.97 -8.66
N VAL A 104 13.07 11.82 -7.37
CA VAL A 104 12.52 12.87 -6.48
C VAL A 104 13.53 13.20 -5.38
N PRO A 105 13.46 14.40 -4.77
CA PRO A 105 14.44 14.86 -3.78
C PRO A 105 14.27 14.25 -2.37
N ILE A 106 13.17 13.52 -2.15
CA ILE A 106 12.87 12.83 -0.89
C ILE A 106 13.10 11.33 -1.02
N ALA A 107 13.27 10.63 0.10
CA ALA A 107 13.27 9.19 0.05
C ALA A 107 11.87 8.67 -0.29
N PHE A 108 11.83 7.55 -1.03
CA PHE A 108 10.59 7.05 -1.59
C PHE A 108 10.51 5.53 -1.46
N GLY A 109 9.49 5.04 -0.77
CA GLY A 109 9.19 3.61 -0.64
C GLY A 109 8.24 3.28 0.49
N PRO A 110 7.83 2.00 0.62
CA PRO A 110 6.83 1.56 1.59
C PRO A 110 7.20 1.79 3.06
N ALA A 111 8.49 2.02 3.36
CA ALA A 111 8.96 2.28 4.73
C ALA A 111 8.44 3.61 5.31
N TYR A 112 8.06 4.55 4.45
CA TYR A 112 7.51 5.86 4.86
C TYR A 112 5.97 5.84 4.95
N GLU A 113 5.33 4.75 4.52
CA GLU A 113 3.88 4.61 4.63
C GLU A 113 3.43 4.64 6.10
N GLY A 114 2.50 5.54 6.43
CA GLY A 114 1.98 5.72 7.80
C GLY A 114 2.69 6.80 8.61
N GLU A 115 3.64 7.54 8.02
CA GLU A 115 4.14 8.78 8.61
C GLU A 115 2.97 9.77 8.86
N ARG A 116 2.92 10.35 10.06
CA ARG A 116 1.89 11.32 10.43
C ARG A 116 2.49 12.71 10.56
N ILE A 117 2.12 13.59 9.64
CA ILE A 117 2.56 14.99 9.65
C ILE A 117 1.64 15.81 10.55
N ARG A 118 2.17 16.31 11.67
CA ARG A 118 1.44 17.19 12.58
C ARG A 118 1.38 18.61 12.02
N LYS A 119 0.43 19.41 12.52
CA LYS A 119 0.24 20.80 12.08
C LYS A 119 1.50 21.66 12.24
N SER A 120 2.31 21.42 13.28
CA SER A 120 3.57 22.14 13.52
C SER A 120 4.61 21.93 12.42
N ASP A 121 4.55 20.77 11.77
CA ASP A 121 5.56 20.27 10.83
C ASP A 121 5.04 20.35 9.39
N THR A 122 3.81 20.85 9.19
CA THR A 122 3.16 21.00 7.88
C THR A 122 3.62 22.30 7.23
N PHE A 123 4.18 22.19 6.03
CA PHE A 123 4.49 23.35 5.19
C PHE A 123 3.29 23.74 4.32
N ALA A 124 2.68 22.78 3.62
CA ALA A 124 1.49 23.00 2.79
C ALA A 124 0.42 21.93 3.09
N GLU A 125 -0.85 22.34 3.06
CA GLU A 125 -2.04 21.51 3.32
C GLU A 125 -3.03 21.61 2.15
N PHE A 126 -3.64 20.50 1.74
CA PHE A 126 -4.64 20.45 0.67
C PHE A 126 -5.81 19.58 1.10
N GLY A 127 -7.05 20.05 0.98
CA GLY A 127 -8.22 19.27 1.35
C GLY A 127 -8.51 19.29 2.85
N GLY A 128 -9.07 18.19 3.38
CA GLY A 128 -9.32 18.03 4.83
C GLY A 128 -10.28 19.06 5.44
N GLY A 129 -11.19 19.61 4.64
CA GLY A 129 -12.12 20.69 5.03
C GLY A 129 -11.47 22.07 5.15
N ARG A 130 -10.20 22.22 4.75
CA ARG A 130 -9.43 23.47 4.80
C ARG A 130 -9.38 24.16 3.43
N SER A 131 -9.38 23.36 2.37
CA SER A 131 -9.49 23.78 0.97
C SER A 131 -10.20 22.69 0.17
N THR A 132 -10.55 23.00 -1.08
CA THR A 132 -11.14 22.03 -2.02
C THR A 132 -10.05 21.10 -2.56
N ALA A 133 -10.25 19.78 -2.49
CA ALA A 133 -9.31 18.84 -3.12
C ALA A 133 -10.02 17.64 -3.75
N TYR A 134 -9.50 17.16 -4.88
CA TYR A 134 -9.94 15.90 -5.49
C TYR A 134 -8.78 15.14 -6.14
N GLU A 135 -8.97 13.83 -6.31
CA GLU A 135 -8.08 12.97 -7.09
C GLU A 135 -8.90 12.07 -8.04
N LEU A 136 -8.51 12.03 -9.31
CA LEU A 136 -9.26 11.35 -10.34
C LEU A 136 -8.31 10.58 -11.27
N VAL A 137 -8.55 9.28 -11.44
CA VAL A 137 -7.97 8.51 -12.54
C VAL A 137 -9.01 8.34 -13.63
N THR A 138 -8.65 8.58 -14.90
CA THR A 138 -9.50 8.27 -16.06
C THR A 138 -8.72 7.51 -17.12
N SER A 139 -9.40 6.58 -17.78
CA SER A 139 -8.86 5.89 -18.95
C SER A 139 -9.11 6.69 -20.23
N ALA A 140 -8.19 6.62 -21.18
CA ALA A 140 -8.32 7.26 -22.49
C ALA A 140 -7.66 6.43 -23.60
N PRO A 141 -8.01 6.67 -24.88
CA PRO A 141 -7.31 6.06 -26.00
C PRO A 141 -5.80 6.36 -25.99
N LEU A 142 -4.98 5.40 -26.45
CA LEU A 142 -3.51 5.53 -26.51
C LEU A 142 -3.01 6.76 -27.31
N SER A 143 -3.81 7.26 -28.25
CA SER A 143 -3.53 8.45 -29.05
C SER A 143 -3.72 9.76 -28.28
N GLU A 144 -4.49 9.76 -27.19
CA GLU A 144 -4.85 10.95 -26.43
C GLU A 144 -3.98 11.15 -25.18
N VAL A 145 -3.26 10.12 -24.74
CA VAL A 145 -2.34 10.20 -23.59
C VAL A 145 -0.92 10.42 -24.08
N ARG A 146 -0.35 11.56 -23.67
CA ARG A 146 1.07 11.86 -23.83
C ARG A 146 1.83 11.26 -22.67
N ASP A 147 2.54 10.18 -22.96
CA ASP A 147 3.30 9.48 -21.93
C ASP A 147 4.32 10.39 -21.25
N ARG A 148 4.43 10.28 -19.92
CA ARG A 148 5.33 11.05 -19.06
C ARG A 148 5.06 12.56 -19.03
N GLU A 149 3.91 13.02 -19.51
CA GLU A 149 3.50 14.41 -19.36
C GLU A 149 3.09 14.65 -17.89
N ILE A 150 3.84 15.52 -17.21
CA ILE A 150 3.56 15.97 -15.84
C ILE A 150 3.44 17.49 -15.87
N LEU A 151 2.27 18.01 -15.53
CA LEU A 151 1.97 19.45 -15.59
C LEU A 151 1.43 19.93 -14.25
N VAL A 152 1.95 21.07 -13.79
CA VAL A 152 1.45 21.79 -12.61
C VAL A 152 0.86 23.11 -13.09
N VAL A 153 -0.44 23.31 -12.86
CA VAL A 153 -1.20 24.48 -13.28
C VAL A 153 -1.65 25.27 -12.05
N GLY A 154 -0.92 26.33 -11.75
CA GLY A 154 -1.16 27.17 -10.57
C GLY A 154 0.11 27.37 -9.73
N PRO A 155 -0.03 27.95 -8.52
CA PRO A 155 1.07 28.09 -7.58
C PRO A 155 1.70 26.73 -7.21
N ASP A 156 3.03 26.67 -7.15
CA ASP A 156 3.77 25.51 -6.66
C ASP A 156 4.27 25.75 -5.22
N ILE A 157 4.94 24.77 -4.62
CA ILE A 157 5.46 24.84 -3.24
C ILE A 157 6.33 26.09 -2.97
N PRO A 158 7.22 26.55 -3.87
CA PRO A 158 8.01 27.75 -3.63
C PRO A 158 7.21 29.06 -3.59
N ASP A 159 5.97 29.05 -4.11
CA ASP A 159 5.13 30.25 -4.23
C ASP A 159 4.26 30.48 -2.98
N VAL A 160 4.27 29.54 -2.02
CA VAL A 160 3.38 29.55 -0.85
C VAL A 160 4.17 29.63 0.45
N LYS A 161 3.49 30.02 1.53
CA LYS A 161 4.09 30.15 2.87
C LYS A 161 3.78 28.92 3.71
N LYS A 162 4.65 28.68 4.70
CA LYS A 162 4.42 27.63 5.70
C LYS A 162 3.05 27.79 6.36
N GLY A 163 2.28 26.71 6.34
CA GLY A 163 0.94 26.60 6.92
C GLY A 163 -0.20 27.01 5.98
N ASP A 164 0.11 27.40 4.74
CA ASP A 164 -0.92 27.71 3.74
C ASP A 164 -1.73 26.47 3.37
N ALA A 165 -3.03 26.68 3.14
CA ALA A 165 -3.93 25.69 2.60
C ALA A 165 -4.30 26.07 1.17
N LEU A 166 -4.08 25.17 0.22
CA LEU A 166 -4.33 25.41 -1.20
C LEU A 166 -5.34 24.42 -1.76
N PRO A 167 -6.14 24.81 -2.77
CA PRO A 167 -6.95 23.84 -3.50
C PRO A 167 -6.04 22.88 -4.28
N LEU A 168 -6.50 21.65 -4.52
CA LEU A 168 -5.73 20.64 -5.24
C LEU A 168 -6.59 19.75 -6.13
N GLY A 169 -6.30 19.69 -7.41
CA GLY A 169 -6.83 18.66 -8.31
C GLY A 169 -5.70 17.76 -8.79
N ILE A 170 -5.78 16.45 -8.54
CA ILE A 170 -4.86 15.46 -9.11
C ILE A 170 -5.61 14.69 -10.20
N GLU A 171 -5.24 14.93 -11.45
CA GLU A 171 -5.80 14.21 -12.60
C GLU A 171 -4.77 13.28 -13.22
N VAL A 172 -5.10 12.00 -13.28
CA VAL A 172 -4.24 10.97 -13.86
C VAL A 172 -4.96 10.38 -15.06
N ARG A 173 -4.41 10.57 -16.26
CA ARG A 173 -4.92 9.90 -17.47
C ARG A 173 -4.05 8.70 -17.76
N VAL A 174 -4.67 7.54 -17.88
CA VAL A 174 -3.99 6.28 -18.21
C VAL A 174 -4.50 5.72 -19.53
N ALA A 175 -3.61 5.08 -20.27
CA ALA A 175 -3.98 4.33 -21.46
C ALA A 175 -3.24 3.00 -21.47
N GLY A 176 -3.94 1.95 -21.90
CA GLY A 176 -3.30 0.66 -22.14
C GLY A 176 -4.23 -0.31 -22.85
N THR A 177 -3.64 -1.26 -23.56
CA THR A 177 -4.39 -2.26 -24.36
C THR A 177 -5.33 -3.13 -23.54
N ARG A 178 -4.99 -3.38 -22.27
CA ARG A 178 -5.84 -4.11 -21.31
C ARG A 178 -6.54 -3.21 -20.30
N MET A 179 -6.44 -1.88 -20.44
CA MET A 179 -7.11 -0.95 -19.55
C MET A 179 -8.62 -1.01 -19.80
N GLN A 180 -9.39 -0.99 -18.71
CA GLN A 180 -10.85 -0.98 -18.73
C GLN A 180 -11.35 0.12 -17.81
N LYS A 181 -12.56 0.64 -18.07
CA LYS A 181 -13.17 1.67 -17.23
C LYS A 181 -13.36 1.20 -15.77
N ASP A 182 -13.56 -0.10 -15.57
CA ASP A 182 -13.70 -0.72 -14.25
C ASP A 182 -12.40 -0.75 -13.44
N PHE A 183 -11.25 -0.52 -14.07
CA PHE A 183 -9.96 -0.50 -13.39
C PHE A 183 -9.60 0.88 -12.84
N GLU A 184 -10.30 1.94 -13.26
CA GLU A 184 -9.95 3.32 -12.91
C GLU A 184 -9.99 3.56 -11.40
N SER A 185 -11.03 3.11 -10.70
CA SER A 185 -11.17 3.22 -9.24
C SER A 185 -10.09 2.42 -8.49
N VAL A 186 -9.69 1.26 -9.01
CA VAL A 186 -8.62 0.44 -8.44
C VAL A 186 -7.28 1.17 -8.51
N LEU A 187 -7.00 1.83 -9.64
CA LEU A 187 -5.81 2.66 -9.82
C LEU A 187 -5.89 3.92 -8.93
N GLU A 188 -7.04 4.59 -8.90
CA GLU A 188 -7.26 5.80 -8.11
C GLU A 188 -6.96 5.56 -6.63
N ARG A 189 -7.39 4.43 -6.08
CA ARG A 189 -7.08 4.07 -4.68
C ARG A 189 -5.58 3.94 -4.40
N ARG A 190 -4.74 3.77 -5.41
CA ARG A 190 -3.29 3.65 -5.25
C ARG A 190 -2.62 4.98 -5.03
N ILE A 191 -3.25 6.09 -5.44
CA ILE A 191 -2.74 7.44 -5.19
C ILE A 191 -2.46 7.60 -3.69
N HIS A 192 -3.39 7.22 -2.82
CA HIS A 192 -3.19 7.20 -1.36
C HIS A 192 -1.85 6.57 -0.94
N ARG A 193 -1.55 5.34 -1.39
CA ARG A 193 -0.31 4.67 -1.00
C ARG A 193 0.91 5.29 -1.65
N ILE A 194 0.79 5.70 -2.91
CA ILE A 194 1.90 6.29 -3.67
C ILE A 194 2.34 7.60 -3.03
N VAL A 195 1.39 8.46 -2.65
CA VAL A 195 1.71 9.69 -1.93
C VAL A 195 2.37 9.35 -0.61
N ASN A 196 1.78 8.46 0.22
CA ASN A 196 2.37 8.06 1.51
C ASN A 196 3.71 7.29 1.40
N PHE A 197 4.20 6.92 0.21
CA PHE A 197 5.55 6.37 0.05
C PHE A 197 6.64 7.45 0.06
N GLY A 198 6.29 8.73 -0.14
CA GLY A 198 7.24 9.82 -0.03
C GLY A 198 7.48 10.21 1.42
N GLU A 199 8.73 10.18 1.87
CA GLU A 199 9.14 10.70 3.18
C GLU A 199 8.73 12.17 3.31
N GLY A 200 8.04 12.50 4.41
CA GLY A 200 7.54 13.85 4.64
C GLY A 200 6.34 14.25 3.78
N THR A 201 5.61 13.29 3.22
CA THR A 201 4.29 13.48 2.60
C THR A 201 3.24 12.58 3.26
N MET A 202 2.01 13.07 3.38
CA MET A 202 0.91 12.35 4.02
C MET A 202 -0.35 12.51 3.17
N HIS A 203 -1.06 11.42 2.91
CA HIS A 203 -2.35 11.41 2.23
C HIS A 203 -3.35 10.57 3.02
N VAL A 204 -4.57 11.08 3.19
CA VAL A 204 -5.70 10.31 3.74
C VAL A 204 -6.98 10.60 2.94
N ALA A 205 -8.01 9.79 3.20
CA ALA A 205 -9.27 9.79 2.47
C ALA A 205 -9.08 9.39 0.99
N GLN A 206 -9.92 9.92 0.09
CA GLN A 206 -9.97 9.58 -1.34
C GLN A 206 -10.90 10.54 -2.11
N ARG A 207 -10.95 10.41 -3.44
CA ARG A 207 -11.89 11.15 -4.32
C ARG A 207 -11.85 12.65 -3.97
N ASP A 208 -13.01 13.30 -3.78
CA ASP A 208 -13.16 14.71 -3.43
C ASP A 208 -13.16 15.02 -1.92
N THR A 209 -12.79 14.04 -1.10
CA THR A 209 -12.58 14.23 0.35
C THR A 209 -11.11 14.11 0.75
N THR A 210 -10.23 13.91 -0.24
CA THR A 210 -8.79 13.74 -0.10
C THR A 210 -8.18 14.83 0.78
N TRP A 211 -7.21 14.44 1.61
CA TRP A 211 -6.45 15.37 2.45
C TRP A 211 -4.97 15.04 2.39
N ILE A 212 -4.17 15.99 1.90
CA ILE A 212 -2.72 15.86 1.72
C ILE A 212 -1.99 16.90 2.55
N ARG A 213 -0.87 16.48 3.16
CA ARG A 213 0.11 17.37 3.79
C ARG A 213 1.50 17.10 3.25
N ILE A 214 2.28 18.18 3.13
CA ILE A 214 3.70 18.15 2.82
C ILE A 214 4.45 18.78 3.98
N SER A 215 5.49 18.11 4.48
CA SER A 215 6.27 18.54 5.63
C SER A 215 7.27 19.65 5.30
N ASP A 216 7.70 20.40 6.31
CA ASP A 216 8.82 21.36 6.19
C ASP A 216 10.11 20.67 5.70
N GLU A 217 10.36 19.44 6.12
CA GLU A 217 11.56 18.69 5.77
C GLU A 217 11.58 18.30 4.29
N ALA A 218 10.46 17.81 3.75
CA ALA A 218 10.33 17.50 2.32
C ALA A 218 10.59 18.75 1.47
N VAL A 219 10.01 19.90 1.85
CA VAL A 219 10.24 21.18 1.17
C VAL A 219 11.69 21.63 1.30
N GLY A 220 12.31 21.48 2.48
CA GLY A 220 13.72 21.80 2.71
C GLY A 220 14.69 20.97 1.86
N ARG A 221 14.29 19.75 1.47
CA ARG A 221 15.03 18.90 0.53
C ARG A 221 14.77 19.26 -0.94
N GLY A 222 13.81 20.13 -1.21
CA GLY A 222 13.49 20.65 -2.55
C GLY A 222 12.26 20.04 -3.21
N PHE A 223 11.39 19.35 -2.45
CA PHE A 223 10.16 18.74 -2.98
C PHE A 223 9.20 19.77 -3.58
N ARG A 224 8.63 19.44 -4.74
CA ARG A 224 7.65 20.25 -5.49
C ARG A 224 6.43 19.44 -5.90
N LEU A 225 5.36 20.10 -6.35
CA LEU A 225 4.18 19.38 -6.85
C LEU A 225 4.49 18.54 -8.10
N ALA A 226 5.47 18.95 -8.91
CA ALA A 226 5.92 18.11 -10.03
C ALA A 226 6.50 16.75 -9.56
N ASP A 227 7.12 16.71 -8.37
CA ASP A 227 7.63 15.47 -7.78
C ASP A 227 6.49 14.55 -7.33
N LEU A 228 5.40 15.12 -6.80
CA LEU A 228 4.16 14.38 -6.51
C LEU A 228 3.60 13.73 -7.78
N GLY A 229 3.53 14.49 -8.88
CA GLY A 229 3.10 13.95 -10.17
C GLY A 229 4.02 12.84 -10.70
N LEU A 230 5.32 12.99 -10.51
CA LEU A 230 6.33 12.01 -10.90
C LEU A 230 6.25 10.71 -10.08
N MET A 231 5.98 10.80 -8.77
CA MET A 231 5.73 9.64 -7.90
C MET A 231 4.52 8.85 -8.42
N ILE A 232 3.41 9.55 -8.69
CA ILE A 232 2.17 8.95 -9.21
C ILE A 232 2.43 8.28 -10.56
N TYR A 233 2.99 9.00 -11.53
CA TYR A 233 3.33 8.47 -12.85
C TYR A 233 4.19 7.20 -12.75
N ALA A 234 5.30 7.26 -12.02
CA ALA A 234 6.25 6.16 -11.96
C ALA A 234 5.65 4.89 -11.35
N LYS A 235 4.80 5.05 -10.33
CA LYS A 235 4.13 3.93 -9.67
C LYS A 235 2.94 3.39 -10.44
N MET A 236 2.17 4.23 -11.13
CA MET A 236 1.11 3.76 -12.02
C MET A 236 1.67 2.82 -13.08
N LEU A 237 2.77 3.20 -13.75
CA LEU A 237 3.43 2.35 -14.73
C LEU A 237 4.08 1.09 -14.12
N SER A 238 4.75 1.23 -12.98
CA SER A 238 5.45 0.08 -12.41
C SER A 238 4.53 -0.97 -11.80
N ASP A 239 3.51 -0.54 -11.06
CA ASP A 239 2.64 -1.46 -10.30
C ASP A 239 1.57 -2.06 -11.20
N PHE A 240 1.27 -1.39 -12.31
CA PHE A 240 0.24 -1.79 -13.27
C PHE A 240 0.80 -1.97 -14.67
N GLU A 241 2.06 -2.41 -14.79
CA GLU A 241 2.73 -2.63 -16.09
C GLU A 241 1.99 -3.58 -17.02
N ASN A 242 1.11 -4.41 -16.45
CA ASN A 242 0.28 -5.34 -17.18
C ASN A 242 -0.93 -4.64 -17.85
N ILE A 243 -1.38 -3.48 -17.37
CA ILE A 243 -2.60 -2.81 -17.84
C ILE A 243 -2.40 -1.33 -18.25
N VAL A 244 -1.37 -0.64 -17.75
CA VAL A 244 -1.05 0.75 -18.07
C VAL A 244 0.18 0.79 -18.98
N ASP A 245 -0.01 1.20 -20.23
CA ASP A 245 1.05 1.39 -21.22
C ASP A 245 1.58 2.83 -21.23
N LYS A 246 0.71 3.82 -20.96
CA LYS A 246 1.05 5.25 -20.87
C LYS A 246 0.31 5.92 -19.73
N ALA A 247 0.93 6.91 -19.12
CA ALA A 247 0.29 7.76 -18.14
C ALA A 247 0.70 9.23 -18.27
N SER A 248 -0.23 10.14 -17.99
CA SER A 248 0.05 11.56 -17.74
C SER A 248 -0.60 12.00 -16.42
N VAL A 249 0.00 13.01 -15.78
CA VAL A 249 -0.48 13.56 -14.51
C VAL A 249 -0.58 15.08 -14.62
N MET A 250 -1.74 15.62 -14.32
CA MET A 250 -1.97 17.06 -14.21
C MET A 250 -2.35 17.40 -12.78
N ILE A 251 -1.71 18.45 -12.24
CA ILE A 251 -1.93 18.95 -10.89
C ILE A 251 -2.42 20.38 -10.99
N HIS A 252 -3.60 20.66 -10.44
CA HIS A 252 -4.20 21.98 -10.40
C HIS A 252 -4.13 22.55 -8.99
N THR A 253 -3.74 23.82 -8.86
CA THR A 253 -3.71 24.55 -7.58
C THR A 253 -4.35 25.93 -7.65
N ARG A 254 -4.96 26.31 -8.78
CA ARG A 254 -5.84 27.47 -8.87
C ARG A 254 -7.27 27.06 -8.52
N GLU A 255 -7.95 27.87 -7.70
CA GLU A 255 -9.31 27.56 -7.25
C GLU A 255 -10.27 27.31 -8.42
N GLU A 256 -10.22 28.16 -9.46
CA GLU A 256 -11.09 28.05 -10.63
C GLU A 256 -10.89 26.74 -11.41
N ASP A 257 -9.64 26.33 -11.62
CA ASP A 257 -9.30 25.07 -12.29
C ASP A 257 -9.75 23.87 -11.46
N VAL A 258 -9.52 23.92 -10.13
CA VAL A 258 -9.89 22.83 -9.21
C VAL A 258 -11.41 22.68 -9.10
N GLN A 259 -12.17 23.77 -9.06
CA GLN A 259 -13.64 23.70 -9.04
C GLN A 259 -14.21 23.13 -10.33
N ALA A 260 -13.65 23.51 -11.49
CA ALA A 260 -14.06 22.99 -12.78
C ALA A 260 -13.78 21.48 -12.89
N GLY A 261 -12.57 21.04 -12.52
CA GLY A 261 -12.20 19.64 -12.53
C GLY A 261 -12.98 18.80 -11.50
N LEU A 262 -13.27 19.35 -10.32
CA LEU A 262 -14.11 18.70 -9.30
C LEU A 262 -15.53 18.41 -9.82
N ALA A 263 -16.12 19.33 -10.59
CA ALA A 263 -17.44 19.10 -11.16
C ALA A 263 -17.46 17.87 -12.08
N LEU A 264 -16.45 17.76 -12.96
CA LEU A 264 -16.28 16.58 -13.83
C LEU A 264 -15.98 15.31 -13.04
N ALA A 265 -15.12 15.40 -12.02
CA ALA A 265 -14.77 14.27 -11.17
C ALA A 265 -16.01 13.70 -10.47
N ARG A 266 -16.90 14.56 -9.97
CA ARG A 266 -18.17 14.14 -9.33
C ARG A 266 -19.11 13.42 -10.28
N GLU A 267 -19.15 13.79 -11.56
CA GLU A 267 -19.93 13.05 -12.57
C GLU A 267 -19.37 11.63 -12.74
N VAL A 268 -18.05 11.49 -12.82
CA VAL A 268 -17.39 10.18 -12.92
C VAL A 268 -17.61 9.34 -11.65
N TYR A 269 -17.51 9.94 -10.47
CA TYR A 269 -17.79 9.25 -9.20
C TYR A 269 -19.23 8.76 -9.14
N ALA A 270 -20.20 9.61 -9.52
CA ALA A 270 -21.61 9.24 -9.56
C ALA A 270 -21.89 8.10 -10.54
N GLU A 271 -21.24 8.08 -11.70
CA GLU A 271 -21.34 6.96 -12.65
C GLU A 271 -20.79 5.66 -12.04
N ARG A 272 -19.63 5.72 -11.37
CA ARG A 272 -19.03 4.56 -10.70
C ARG A 272 -19.94 4.01 -9.62
N ASP A 273 -20.52 4.88 -8.79
CA ASP A 273 -21.41 4.50 -7.70
C ASP A 273 -22.71 3.91 -8.24
N ALA A 274 -23.30 4.48 -9.31
CA ALA A 274 -24.52 3.96 -9.93
C ALA A 274 -24.38 2.52 -10.46
N ARG A 275 -23.20 2.13 -10.95
CA ARG A 275 -22.93 0.75 -11.40
C ARG A 275 -22.89 -0.26 -10.25
N ALA A 276 -22.48 0.18 -9.06
CA ALA A 276 -22.45 -0.68 -7.89
C ALA A 276 -23.87 -1.00 -7.37
N VAL A 277 -24.83 -0.08 -7.54
CA VAL A 277 -26.20 -0.18 -6.99
C VAL A 277 -27.03 -1.34 -7.59
N THR A 278 -26.69 -1.85 -8.78
CA THR A 278 -27.48 -2.91 -9.43
C THR A 278 -27.22 -4.32 -8.90
N LEU A 279 -26.23 -4.50 -8.01
CA LEU A 279 -25.86 -5.79 -7.42
C LEU A 279 -26.29 -5.85 -5.95
N THR A 280 -26.87 -6.98 -5.53
CA THR A 280 -27.20 -7.24 -4.12
C THR A 280 -26.32 -8.34 -3.55
N ASP A 281 -26.19 -8.38 -2.23
CA ASP A 281 -25.42 -9.42 -1.55
C ASP A 281 -26.02 -10.79 -1.87
N ASP A 282 -27.35 -10.96 -1.89
CA ASP A 282 -28.02 -12.22 -2.22
C ASP A 282 -27.76 -12.70 -3.67
N ALA A 283 -27.49 -11.78 -4.61
CA ALA A 283 -27.28 -12.10 -6.02
C ALA A 283 -25.88 -12.66 -6.33
N VAL A 284 -24.94 -12.56 -5.40
CA VAL A 284 -23.54 -13.00 -5.60
C VAL A 284 -23.20 -14.22 -4.74
N GLY A 285 -22.43 -15.15 -5.30
CA GLY A 285 -21.91 -16.33 -4.57
C GLY A 285 -20.61 -16.07 -3.80
N GLU A 286 -19.96 -14.95 -4.08
CA GLU A 286 -18.66 -14.58 -3.52
C GLU A 286 -18.62 -13.10 -3.12
N PHE A 287 -17.86 -12.82 -2.07
CA PHE A 287 -17.43 -11.48 -1.69
C PHE A 287 -15.96 -11.28 -2.03
N TYR A 288 -15.43 -10.09 -1.79
CA TYR A 288 -14.01 -9.82 -1.95
C TYR A 288 -13.41 -9.34 -0.64
N SER A 289 -12.26 -9.89 -0.28
CA SER A 289 -11.47 -9.35 0.82
C SER A 289 -10.68 -8.13 0.39
N CYS A 290 -10.23 -7.34 1.36
CA CYS A 290 -9.19 -6.34 1.17
C CYS A 290 -8.27 -6.33 2.40
N THR A 291 -7.00 -6.69 2.20
CA THR A 291 -5.95 -6.69 3.24
C THR A 291 -4.96 -5.54 3.08
N LEU A 292 -5.27 -4.55 2.25
CA LEU A 292 -4.37 -3.43 1.93
C LEU A 292 -3.94 -2.65 3.18
N CYS A 293 -4.84 -2.47 4.15
CA CYS A 293 -4.56 -1.75 5.39
C CYS A 293 -3.77 -2.58 6.43
N GLN A 294 -3.41 -3.84 6.15
CA GLN A 294 -2.56 -4.63 7.05
C GLN A 294 -1.13 -4.09 7.18
N SER A 295 -0.74 -3.12 6.35
CA SER A 295 0.51 -2.36 6.52
C SER A 295 0.57 -1.65 7.88
N PHE A 296 -0.57 -1.15 8.39
CA PHE A 296 -0.65 -0.45 9.68
C PHE A 296 -1.67 -1.05 10.66
N ALA A 297 -2.61 -1.88 10.19
CA ALA A 297 -3.58 -2.62 11.00
C ALA A 297 -3.45 -4.13 10.75
N PRO A 298 -2.42 -4.81 11.30
CA PRO A 298 -1.91 -6.10 10.77
C PRO A 298 -2.87 -7.29 10.79
N ASN A 299 -3.93 -7.22 11.59
CA ASN A 299 -4.92 -8.28 11.73
C ASN A 299 -6.29 -7.91 11.15
N HIS A 300 -6.42 -6.69 10.61
CA HIS A 300 -7.66 -6.23 10.01
C HIS A 300 -7.85 -6.88 8.63
N VAL A 301 -9.08 -7.30 8.35
CA VAL A 301 -9.52 -7.80 7.04
C VAL A 301 -10.86 -7.12 6.74
N CYS A 302 -10.91 -6.32 5.68
CA CYS A 302 -12.18 -5.84 5.14
C CYS A 302 -12.80 -6.95 4.29
N ILE A 303 -14.10 -7.22 4.46
CA ILE A 303 -14.90 -7.97 3.50
C ILE A 303 -15.82 -6.97 2.80
N VAL A 304 -15.69 -6.90 1.49
CA VAL A 304 -16.41 -5.97 0.61
C VAL A 304 -17.49 -6.76 -0.12
N THR A 305 -18.72 -6.28 -0.01
CA THR A 305 -19.91 -6.87 -0.63
C THR A 305 -20.60 -5.83 -1.50
N PRO A 306 -21.50 -6.24 -2.42
CA PRO A 306 -22.26 -5.28 -3.21
C PRO A 306 -22.94 -4.18 -2.38
N GLU A 307 -23.50 -4.55 -1.23
CA GLU A 307 -24.26 -3.64 -0.35
C GLU A 307 -23.45 -3.10 0.83
N ARG A 308 -22.20 -3.55 1.01
CA ARG A 308 -21.28 -3.06 2.03
C ARG A 308 -19.90 -2.79 1.42
N LEU A 309 -19.68 -1.52 1.06
CA LEU A 309 -18.38 -1.03 0.61
C LEU A 309 -17.30 -1.23 1.69
N GLY A 310 -16.04 -1.27 1.26
CA GLY A 310 -14.92 -1.15 2.16
C GLY A 310 -15.03 0.14 2.96
N LEU A 311 -14.71 0.07 4.25
CA LEU A 311 -14.92 1.19 5.19
C LEU A 311 -14.18 2.48 4.82
N CYS A 312 -13.19 2.41 3.93
CA CYS A 312 -12.53 3.59 3.42
C CYS A 312 -13.43 4.40 2.48
N GLY A 313 -14.40 3.76 1.81
CA GLY A 313 -15.30 4.33 0.80
C GLY A 313 -14.82 4.18 -0.65
N ALA A 314 -13.53 3.89 -0.90
CA ALA A 314 -12.97 3.81 -2.27
C ALA A 314 -13.00 2.43 -2.91
N ILE A 315 -13.37 1.39 -2.15
CA ILE A 315 -13.39 0.02 -2.66
C ILE A 315 -14.80 -0.53 -2.51
N ASN A 316 -15.50 -0.68 -3.63
CA ASN A 316 -16.72 -1.46 -3.73
C ASN A 316 -16.42 -2.90 -4.19
N TRP A 317 -17.46 -3.73 -4.32
CA TRP A 317 -17.31 -5.14 -4.70
C TRP A 317 -16.71 -5.33 -6.10
N LEU A 318 -17.09 -4.48 -7.07
CA LEU A 318 -16.53 -4.49 -8.42
C LEU A 318 -15.04 -4.13 -8.41
N ASP A 319 -14.63 -3.19 -7.55
CA ASP A 319 -13.22 -2.82 -7.36
C ASP A 319 -12.43 -3.99 -6.75
N GLY A 320 -13.02 -4.74 -5.82
CA GLY A 320 -12.44 -5.96 -5.28
C GLY A 320 -12.19 -7.02 -6.36
N LYS A 321 -13.18 -7.22 -7.23
CA LYS A 321 -13.09 -8.11 -8.40
C LYS A 321 -12.02 -7.67 -9.38
N ALA A 322 -12.04 -6.40 -9.79
CA ALA A 322 -11.05 -5.81 -10.67
C ALA A 322 -9.64 -5.89 -10.07
N GLY A 323 -9.48 -5.62 -8.77
CA GLY A 323 -8.21 -5.73 -8.06
C GLY A 323 -7.61 -7.14 -8.13
N TYR A 324 -8.44 -8.17 -8.00
CA TYR A 324 -8.01 -9.56 -8.17
C TYR A 324 -7.66 -9.89 -9.63
N GLU A 325 -8.44 -9.42 -10.60
CA GLU A 325 -8.14 -9.60 -12.03
C GLU A 325 -6.80 -8.97 -12.44
N ILE A 326 -6.52 -7.77 -11.94
CA ILE A 326 -5.29 -7.03 -12.21
C ILE A 326 -4.09 -7.70 -11.52
N THR A 327 -4.25 -8.14 -10.27
CA THR A 327 -3.18 -8.76 -9.48
C THR A 327 -3.73 -9.91 -8.64
N PRO A 328 -3.72 -11.16 -9.15
CA PRO A 328 -4.27 -12.32 -8.43
C PRO A 328 -3.60 -12.63 -7.09
N THR A 329 -2.34 -12.22 -6.92
CA THR A 329 -1.59 -12.33 -5.65
C THR A 329 -1.69 -11.07 -4.78
N GLY A 330 -2.59 -10.15 -5.13
CA GLY A 330 -2.77 -8.86 -4.49
C GLY A 330 -3.61 -8.93 -3.20
N PRO A 331 -3.93 -7.76 -2.62
CA PRO A 331 -4.67 -7.69 -1.35
C PRO A 331 -6.16 -8.01 -1.48
N ASN A 332 -6.68 -8.08 -2.71
CA ASN A 332 -8.07 -8.42 -2.98
C ASN A 332 -8.16 -9.88 -3.41
N GLN A 333 -8.86 -10.69 -2.63
CA GLN A 333 -9.04 -12.12 -2.90
C GLN A 333 -10.53 -12.45 -2.90
N PRO A 334 -11.02 -13.29 -3.84
CA PRO A 334 -12.39 -13.78 -3.81
C PRO A 334 -12.60 -14.64 -2.56
N VAL A 335 -13.74 -14.46 -1.91
CA VAL A 335 -14.14 -15.16 -0.69
C VAL A 335 -15.50 -15.80 -0.96
N LEU A 336 -15.50 -17.11 -1.17
CA LEU A 336 -16.75 -17.87 -1.32
C LEU A 336 -17.52 -17.82 0.00
N LYS A 337 -18.83 -17.59 -0.07
CA LYS A 337 -19.67 -17.55 1.14
C LYS A 337 -19.64 -18.88 1.89
N GLY A 338 -19.73 -20.00 1.19
CA GLY A 338 -19.88 -21.31 1.82
C GLY A 338 -21.26 -21.45 2.48
N ASN A 339 -21.32 -22.20 3.59
CA ASN A 339 -22.58 -22.41 4.31
C ASN A 339 -23.06 -21.13 4.98
N GLU A 340 -24.34 -20.81 4.83
CA GLU A 340 -25.01 -19.76 5.58
C GLU A 340 -25.21 -20.22 7.03
N LEU A 341 -24.72 -19.43 7.98
CA LEU A 341 -24.83 -19.71 9.42
C LEU A 341 -25.97 -18.90 10.06
N ASP A 342 -26.10 -17.63 9.66
CA ASP A 342 -27.18 -16.73 10.10
C ASP A 342 -27.42 -15.67 9.02
N ARG A 343 -28.56 -15.77 8.32
CA ARG A 343 -28.93 -14.82 7.26
C ARG A 343 -29.17 -13.41 7.78
N ALA A 344 -29.83 -13.28 8.93
CA ALA A 344 -30.23 -11.97 9.46
C ALA A 344 -29.01 -11.17 9.91
N LYS A 345 -28.00 -11.83 10.46
CA LYS A 345 -26.73 -11.20 10.85
C LYS A 345 -25.71 -11.12 9.72
N GLY A 346 -25.92 -11.86 8.62
CA GLY A 346 -24.96 -11.99 7.54
C GLY A 346 -23.70 -12.73 7.98
N ALA A 347 -23.87 -13.94 8.50
CA ALA A 347 -22.78 -14.82 8.91
C ALA A 347 -22.68 -16.02 7.95
N TRP A 348 -21.48 -16.22 7.40
CA TRP A 348 -21.18 -17.34 6.50
C TRP A 348 -19.88 -18.03 6.91
N GLU A 349 -19.85 -19.36 6.78
CA GLU A 349 -18.72 -20.19 7.20
C GLU A 349 -17.44 -19.84 6.40
N GLY A 350 -17.53 -19.78 5.08
CA GLY A 350 -16.36 -19.50 4.22
C GLY A 350 -15.78 -18.10 4.44
N VAL A 351 -16.64 -17.12 4.72
CA VAL A 351 -16.22 -15.76 5.09
C VAL A 351 -15.50 -15.76 6.43
N ASN A 352 -16.04 -16.46 7.44
CA ASN A 352 -15.43 -16.55 8.77
C ASN A 352 -14.09 -17.28 8.74
N ASP A 353 -13.98 -18.37 7.98
CA ASP A 353 -12.73 -19.11 7.82
C ASP A 353 -11.65 -18.25 7.15
N PHE A 354 -12.01 -17.53 6.08
CA PHE A 354 -11.09 -16.61 5.42
C PHE A 354 -10.59 -15.53 6.38
N VAL A 355 -11.50 -14.87 7.11
CA VAL A 355 -11.13 -13.83 8.08
C VAL A 355 -10.26 -14.39 9.21
N ARG A 356 -10.57 -15.59 9.72
CA ARG A 356 -9.78 -16.25 10.76
C ARG A 356 -8.35 -16.49 10.31
N GLU A 357 -8.17 -17.05 9.11
CA GLU A 357 -6.86 -17.28 8.53
C GLU A 357 -6.09 -15.96 8.32
N HIS A 358 -6.71 -14.99 7.66
CA HIS A 358 -6.06 -13.75 7.23
C HIS A 358 -5.92 -12.69 8.33
N SER A 359 -6.56 -12.90 9.49
CA SER A 359 -6.37 -12.12 10.72
C SER A 359 -5.38 -12.78 11.69
N ARG A 360 -4.65 -13.82 11.26
CA ARG A 360 -3.71 -14.57 12.10
C ARG A 360 -4.38 -15.21 13.31
N ASN A 361 -5.61 -15.71 13.12
CA ASN A 361 -6.47 -16.32 14.12
C ASN A 361 -6.91 -15.38 15.26
N THR A 362 -6.82 -14.06 15.08
CA THR A 362 -7.25 -13.11 16.12
C THR A 362 -8.72 -12.72 16.01
N VAL A 363 -9.31 -12.84 14.82
CA VAL A 363 -10.74 -12.63 14.57
C VAL A 363 -11.37 -13.97 14.17
N PRO A 364 -12.16 -14.63 15.03
CA PRO A 364 -12.69 -15.97 14.75
C PRO A 364 -13.73 -16.00 13.61
N GLY A 365 -14.36 -14.85 13.36
CA GLY A 365 -15.43 -14.60 12.40
C GLY A 365 -16.09 -13.24 12.69
N PHE A 366 -17.05 -12.83 11.86
CA PHE A 366 -17.82 -11.60 12.08
C PHE A 366 -19.24 -11.70 11.47
N ASN A 367 -20.11 -10.77 11.89
CA ASN A 367 -21.45 -10.58 11.34
C ASN A 367 -21.47 -9.35 10.42
N LEU A 368 -21.91 -9.52 9.17
CA LEU A 368 -21.91 -8.46 8.16
C LEU A 368 -22.98 -7.39 8.41
N TYR A 369 -24.10 -7.73 9.03
CA TYR A 369 -25.25 -6.82 9.22
C TYR A 369 -25.51 -6.47 10.68
N SER A 370 -24.57 -6.77 11.59
CA SER A 370 -24.69 -6.45 13.02
C SER A 370 -23.46 -5.72 13.54
N ILE A 371 -23.69 -4.60 14.23
CA ILE A 371 -22.63 -3.90 14.99
C ILE A 371 -22.52 -4.41 16.43
N MET A 372 -23.56 -5.07 16.93
CA MET A 372 -23.72 -5.43 18.34
C MET A 372 -23.05 -6.76 18.69
N GLU A 373 -22.88 -7.63 17.71
CA GLU A 373 -22.33 -8.96 17.91
C GLU A 373 -21.30 -9.24 16.83
N ALA A 374 -20.06 -9.50 17.25
CA ALA A 374 -18.93 -9.77 16.37
C ALA A 374 -18.88 -8.85 15.12
N PRO A 375 -18.85 -7.52 15.28
CA PRO A 375 -18.76 -6.62 14.14
C PRO A 375 -17.44 -6.81 13.39
N MET A 376 -17.44 -6.44 12.10
CA MET A 376 -16.19 -6.31 11.34
C MET A 376 -15.25 -5.32 12.05
N THR A 377 -13.97 -5.68 12.15
CA THR A 377 -12.94 -4.78 12.71
C THR A 377 -12.74 -3.54 11.82
N SER A 378 -12.04 -2.53 12.33
CA SER A 378 -11.71 -1.31 11.58
C SER A 378 -10.20 -1.06 11.59
N CYS A 379 -9.64 -0.52 10.51
CA CYS A 379 -8.22 -0.19 10.42
C CYS A 379 -7.87 1.23 10.87
N GLY A 380 -8.68 2.24 10.50
CA GLY A 380 -8.42 3.65 10.85
C GLY A 380 -8.65 4.66 9.72
N CYS A 381 -8.96 4.20 8.51
CA CYS A 381 -9.26 5.06 7.36
C CYS A 381 -10.77 5.19 7.09
N PHE A 382 -11.63 4.92 8.08
CA PHE A 382 -13.07 5.10 7.95
C PHE A 382 -13.43 6.57 7.74
N GLU A 383 -14.40 6.83 6.87
CA GLU A 383 -14.93 8.18 6.65
C GLU A 383 -15.86 8.62 7.80
N CYS A 384 -16.61 7.67 8.36
CA CYS A 384 -17.58 7.88 9.43
C CYS A 384 -17.45 6.80 10.52
N ILE A 385 -17.90 7.12 11.74
CA ILE A 385 -17.97 6.17 12.87
C ILE A 385 -19.43 6.00 13.28
N LEU A 386 -19.86 4.74 13.43
CA LEU A 386 -21.11 4.39 14.10
C LEU A 386 -20.84 4.13 15.58
N ALA A 387 -21.63 4.75 16.46
CA ALA A 387 -21.58 4.53 17.90
C ALA A 387 -23.01 4.36 18.42
N LEU A 388 -23.25 3.30 19.18
CA LEU A 388 -24.51 3.07 19.86
C LEU A 388 -24.72 4.12 20.95
N VAL A 389 -25.92 4.67 21.01
CA VAL A 389 -26.41 5.55 22.09
C VAL A 389 -27.58 4.86 22.79
N PRO A 390 -27.31 4.10 23.86
CA PRO A 390 -28.34 3.29 24.53
C PRO A 390 -29.58 4.08 24.96
N GLU A 391 -29.41 5.32 25.43
CA GLU A 391 -30.48 6.21 25.86
C GLU A 391 -31.43 6.60 24.72
N ALA A 392 -30.92 6.59 23.49
CA ALA A 392 -31.71 6.86 22.28
C ALA A 392 -32.24 5.57 21.62
N ASN A 393 -31.89 4.39 22.15
CA ASN A 393 -32.21 3.10 21.57
C ASN A 393 -31.79 3.00 20.08
N GLY A 394 -30.59 3.51 19.75
CA GLY A 394 -30.09 3.58 18.37
C GLY A 394 -28.60 3.86 18.25
#